data_AF-A0A0Z8UA13-F1
#
_entry.id   AF-A0A0Z8UA13-F1
#
_cell.length_a   1.000
_cell.length_b   1.000
_cell.length_c   1.000
_cell.angle_alpha   90.00
_cell.angle_beta   90.00
_cell.angle_gamma   90.00
#
_symmetry.space_group_name_H-M   'P 1'
#
loop_
_entity.id
_entity.type
_entity.pdbx_description
1 polymer ?
#
loop_
_entity_poly.entity_id
_entity_poly.type
_entity_poly.pdbx_seq_one_letter_code
_entity_poly.pdbx_strand_id
1 'polypeptide(L)'
;MEIIGEILVEFLTGLADFDERKYSPFGLRYWLGWLGVLIHVLLLALLTCVTVFFFKFFLDGKGLINVVVAVVFLLFALFWFWKSGKTILKMWQATIYYLAIH
;
A
#
# COMPACT_ATOMS: atom_id res chain seq x y z
N MET A 1 6.80 -25.50 -6.16
CA MET A 1 7.37 -24.90 -4.93
C MET A 1 8.06 -23.56 -5.20
N GLU A 2 8.53 -23.27 -6.41
CA GLU A 2 9.12 -21.97 -6.79
C GLU A 2 8.11 -20.84 -6.96
N ILE A 3 6.94 -21.10 -7.57
CA ILE A 3 5.92 -20.08 -7.88
C ILE A 3 5.43 -19.33 -6.64
N ILE A 4 5.23 -20.01 -5.51
CA ILE A 4 4.74 -19.39 -4.26
C ILE A 4 5.84 -18.50 -3.65
N GLY A 5 7.10 -18.95 -3.70
CA GLY A 5 8.24 -18.16 -3.23
C GLY A 5 8.46 -16.91 -4.07
N GLU A 6 8.36 -17.03 -5.40
CA GLU A 6 8.45 -15.89 -6.33
C GLU A 6 7.34 -14.87 -6.06
N ILE A 7 6.09 -15.32 -5.93
CA ILE A 7 4.94 -14.45 -5.64
C ILE A 7 5.08 -13.77 -4.27
N LEU A 8 5.57 -14.49 -3.25
CA LEU A 8 5.79 -13.94 -1.91
C LEU A 8 6.90 -12.88 -1.92
N VAL A 9 7.99 -13.11 -2.64
CA VAL A 9 9.09 -12.15 -2.79
C VAL A 9 8.65 -10.93 -3.59
N GLU A 10 7.91 -11.10 -4.68
CA GLU A 10 7.34 -10.00 -5.46
C GLU A 10 6.37 -9.14 -4.62
N PHE A 11 5.55 -9.79 -3.78
CA PHE A 11 4.67 -9.11 -2.84
C PHE A 11 5.44 -8.34 -1.76
N LEU A 12 6.49 -8.93 -1.18
CA LEU A 12 7.35 -8.30 -0.16
C LEU A 12 8.20 -7.16 -0.73
N THR A 13 8.66 -7.30 -1.98
CA THR A 13 9.53 -6.31 -2.63
C THR A 13 8.76 -5.19 -3.34
N GLY A 14 7.43 -5.33 -3.49
CA GLY A 14 6.60 -4.33 -4.19
C GLY A 14 6.97 -4.19 -5.68
N LEU A 15 7.59 -5.24 -6.22
CA LEU A 15 8.00 -5.43 -7.60
C LEU A 15 7.31 -6.72 -8.04
N ALA A 16 6.01 -6.64 -8.36
CA ALA A 16 5.47 -7.60 -9.28
C ALA A 16 6.27 -7.41 -10.58
N ASP A 17 7.11 -8.38 -10.92
CA ASP A 17 7.84 -8.38 -12.17
C ASP A 17 6.80 -8.60 -13.27
N PHE A 18 6.44 -7.49 -13.94
CA PHE A 18 5.54 -7.48 -15.08
C PHE A 18 6.33 -7.70 -16.38
N ASP A 19 7.37 -8.56 -16.35
CA ASP A 19 8.06 -8.95 -17.57
C ASP A 19 7.09 -9.73 -18.48
N GLU A 20 6.54 -9.02 -19.46
CA GLU A 20 5.54 -9.47 -20.43
C GLU A 20 5.97 -10.70 -21.23
N ARG A 21 7.28 -10.97 -21.30
CA ARG A 21 7.80 -12.17 -21.97
C ARG A 21 7.57 -13.45 -21.19
N LYS A 22 7.23 -13.37 -19.90
CA LYS A 22 7.31 -14.51 -18.98
C LYS A 22 5.97 -14.99 -18.42
N TYR A 23 4.94 -14.14 -18.32
CA TYR A 23 3.66 -14.51 -17.69
C TYR A 23 2.40 -13.93 -18.37
N SER A 24 1.28 -14.65 -18.24
CA SER A 24 -0.03 -14.23 -18.76
C SER A 24 -0.53 -12.93 -18.08
N PRO A 25 -1.09 -11.98 -18.85
CA PRO A 25 -1.39 -10.63 -18.37
C PRO A 25 -2.57 -10.52 -17.39
N PHE A 26 -3.54 -11.44 -17.44
CA PHE A 26 -4.69 -11.51 -16.50
C PHE A 26 -4.63 -12.80 -15.68
N GLY A 27 -3.63 -12.87 -14.81
CA GLY A 27 -3.42 -14.00 -13.91
C GLY A 27 -3.63 -13.67 -12.44
N LEU A 28 -3.40 -14.68 -11.61
CA LEU A 28 -3.45 -14.59 -10.15
C LEU A 28 -2.55 -13.45 -9.61
N ARG A 29 -1.41 -13.18 -10.27
CA ARG A 29 -0.46 -12.09 -9.94
C ARG A 29 -1.07 -10.69 -10.05
N TYR A 30 -1.85 -10.41 -11.09
CA TYR A 30 -2.53 -9.11 -11.27
C TYR A 30 -3.51 -8.84 -10.12
N TRP A 31 -4.34 -9.83 -9.79
CA TRP A 31 -5.26 -9.74 -8.66
C TRP A 31 -4.54 -9.65 -7.31
N LEU A 32 -3.40 -10.33 -7.16
CA LEU A 32 -2.57 -10.23 -5.95
C LEU A 32 -1.96 -8.84 -5.79
N GLY A 33 -1.58 -8.19 -6.89
CA GLY A 33 -1.13 -6.80 -6.89
C GLY A 33 -2.22 -5.83 -6.41
N TRP A 34 -3.45 -5.99 -6.88
CA TRP A 34 -4.60 -5.20 -6.42
C TRP A 34 -4.98 -5.52 -4.97
N LEU A 35 -4.84 -6.77 -4.53
CA LEU A 35 -4.98 -7.14 -3.12
C LEU A 35 -3.92 -6.45 -2.26
N GLY A 36 -2.67 -6.36 -2.75
CA GLY A 36 -1.62 -5.59 -2.11
C GLY A 36 -1.96 -4.11 -1.99
N VAL A 37 -2.51 -3.50 -3.04
CA VAL A 37 -3.03 -2.12 -3.00
C VAL A 37 -4.11 -1.98 -1.93
N LEU A 38 -5.07 -2.92 -1.87
CA LEU A 38 -6.13 -2.89 -0.86
C LEU A 38 -5.58 -2.92 0.56
N ILE A 39 -4.60 -3.79 0.84
CA ILE A 39 -3.91 -3.87 2.14
C ILE A 39 -3.20 -2.56 2.46
N HIS A 40 -2.51 -1.97 1.49
CA HIS A 40 -1.84 -0.67 1.63
C HIS A 40 -2.82 0.46 1.98
N VAL A 41 -4.00 0.49 1.36
CA VAL A 41 -5.07 1.46 1.62
C VAL A 41 -5.70 1.24 2.99
N LEU A 42 -6.00 -0.02 3.36
CA LEU A 42 -6.56 -0.36 4.68
C LEU A 42 -5.61 0.04 5.81
N LEU A 43 -4.31 -0.24 5.66
CA LEU A 43 -3.32 0.14 6.65
C LEU A 43 -3.16 1.66 6.75
N LEU A 44 -3.18 2.36 5.62
CA LEU A 44 -3.19 3.83 5.61
C LEU A 44 -4.42 4.40 6.33
N ALA A 45 -5.61 3.85 6.07
CA ALA A 45 -6.84 4.26 6.74
C ALA A 45 -6.75 4.03 8.25
N LEU A 46 -6.21 2.88 8.68
CA LEU A 46 -5.97 2.58 10.09
C LEU A 46 -5.01 3.58 10.74
N LEU A 47 -3.85 3.83 10.11
CA LEU A 47 -2.85 4.78 10.60
C LEU A 47 -3.44 6.19 10.73
N THR A 48 -4.22 6.62 9.73
CA THR A 48 -4.89 7.92 9.75
C THR A 48 -5.95 7.99 10.86
N CYS A 49 -6.75 6.94 11.02
CA CYS A 49 -7.75 6.84 12.08
C CYS A 49 -7.12 6.96 13.48
N VAL A 50 -6.05 6.20 13.73
CA VAL A 50 -5.31 6.24 15.00
C VAL A 50 -4.70 7.62 15.22
N THR A 51 -4.10 8.23 14.20
CA THR A 51 -3.55 9.59 14.25
C THR A 51 -4.61 10.60 14.69
N VAL A 52 -5.78 10.60 14.03
CA VAL A 52 -6.89 11.50 14.33
C VAL A 52 -7.41 11.30 15.75
N PHE A 53 -7.49 10.05 16.20
CA PHE A 53 -7.95 9.72 17.56
C PHE A 53 -7.03 10.31 18.64
N PHE A 54 -5.71 10.19 18.47
CA PHE A 54 -4.76 10.80 19.40
C PHE A 54 -4.76 12.33 19.35
N PHE A 55 -4.92 12.94 18.17
CA PHE A 55 -5.13 14.38 18.07
C PHE A 55 -6.39 14.83 18.81
N LYS A 56 -7.50 14.11 18.67
CA LYS A 56 -8.73 14.40 19.41
C LYS A 56 -8.52 14.33 20.92
N PHE A 57 -7.84 13.30 21.42
CA PHE A 57 -7.53 13.22 22.85
C PHE A 57 -6.61 14.34 23.36
N PHE A 58 -5.70 14.83 22.53
CA PHE A 58 -4.95 16.03 22.87
C PHE A 58 -5.86 17.26 22.96
N LEU A 59 -6.76 17.46 22.00
CA LEU A 59 -7.72 18.58 22.01
C LEU A 59 -8.66 18.52 23.23
N ASP A 60 -9.00 17.32 23.69
CA ASP A 60 -9.76 17.07 24.93
C ASP A 60 -8.93 17.32 26.21
N GLY A 61 -7.68 17.79 26.10
CA GLY A 61 -6.82 18.12 27.24
C GLY A 61 -6.18 16.92 27.94
N LYS A 62 -6.18 15.71 27.33
CA LYS A 62 -5.70 14.47 27.97
C LYS A 62 -4.18 14.30 28.01
N GLY A 63 -3.44 15.40 27.93
CA GLY A 63 -1.98 15.44 28.07
C GLY A 63 -1.21 15.49 26.75
N LEU A 64 -0.02 16.10 26.81
CA LEU A 64 0.87 16.34 25.67
C LEU A 64 1.42 15.06 25.03
N ILE A 65 1.46 13.95 25.77
CA ILE A 65 1.93 12.65 25.25
C ILE A 65 1.10 12.20 24.03
N ASN A 66 -0.19 12.52 23.99
CA ASN A 66 -1.07 12.19 22.87
C ASN A 66 -0.64 12.90 21.58
N VAL A 67 -0.11 14.14 21.66
CA VAL A 67 0.42 14.84 20.49
C VAL A 67 1.66 14.15 19.96
N VAL A 68 2.58 13.77 20.86
CA VAL A 68 3.82 13.10 20.47
C VAL A 68 3.48 11.80 19.73
N VAL A 69 2.56 11.01 20.29
CA VAL A 69 2.08 9.77 19.65
C VAL A 69 1.38 10.08 18.32
N ALA A 70 0.50 11.09 18.26
CA ALA A 70 -0.16 11.48 17.01
C ALA A 70 0.83 11.91 15.93
N VAL A 71 1.86 12.68 16.26
CA VAL A 71 2.91 13.11 15.31
C VAL A 71 3.69 11.92 14.79
N VAL A 72 4.04 10.96 15.64
CA VAL A 72 4.71 9.72 15.21
C VAL A 72 3.82 8.94 14.23
N PHE A 73 2.55 8.72 14.56
CA PHE A 73 1.60 8.05 13.66
C PHE A 73 1.36 8.84 12.36
N LEU A 74 1.37 10.16 12.41
CA LEU A 74 1.25 11.01 11.23
C LEU A 74 2.43 10.81 10.28
N LEU A 75 3.66 10.74 10.79
CA LEU A 75 4.85 10.45 9.97
C LEU A 75 4.74 9.08 9.30
N PHE A 76 4.26 8.07 10.05
CA PHE A 76 3.98 6.76 9.47
C PHE A 76 2.88 6.81 8.40
N ALA A 77 1.79 7.53 8.65
CA ALA A 77 0.70 7.69 7.69
C ALA A 77 1.18 8.38 6.39
N LEU A 78 2.01 9.42 6.49
CA LEU A 78 2.59 10.11 5.34
C LEU A 78 3.54 9.21 4.54
N PHE A 79 4.43 8.49 5.23
CA PHE A 79 5.29 7.50 4.59
C PHE A 79 4.48 6.42 3.87
N TRP A 80 3.42 5.93 4.51
CA TRP A 80 2.55 4.92 3.93
C TRP A 80 1.72 5.47 2.78
N PHE A 81 1.25 6.72 2.86
CA PHE A 81 0.54 7.40 1.79
C PHE A 81 1.40 7.47 0.52
N TRP A 82 2.65 7.89 0.66
CA TRP A 82 3.62 7.91 -0.43
C TRP A 82 3.85 6.52 -1.01
N LYS A 83 4.03 5.51 -0.16
CA LYS A 83 4.22 4.11 -0.59
C LYS A 83 3.00 3.57 -1.33
N SER A 84 1.80 3.77 -0.79
CA SER A 84 0.52 3.38 -1.40
C SER A 84 0.34 4.04 -2.76
N GLY A 85 0.63 5.35 -2.87
CA GLY A 85 0.55 6.08 -4.13
C GLY A 85 1.44 5.50 -5.22
N LYS A 86 2.69 5.14 -4.88
CA LYS A 86 3.60 4.45 -5.82
C LYS A 86 3.05 3.11 -6.27
N THR A 87 2.51 2.30 -5.36
CA THR A 87 1.94 0.99 -5.70
C THR A 87 0.71 1.12 -6.59
N ILE A 88 -0.18 2.08 -6.30
CA ILE A 88 -1.36 2.37 -7.13
C ILE A 88 -0.93 2.81 -8.53
N LEU A 89 0.02 3.74 -8.66
CA LEU A 89 0.52 4.20 -9.95
C LEU A 89 1.10 3.06 -10.78
N LYS A 90 1.87 2.14 -10.17
CA LYS A 90 2.42 0.97 -10.85
C LYS A 90 1.31 0.04 -11.36
N MET A 91 0.32 -0.28 -10.52
CA MET A 91 -0.81 -1.12 -10.94
C MET A 91 -1.62 -0.45 -12.05
N TRP A 92 -1.82 0.85 -11.95
CA TRP A 92 -2.51 1.64 -12.98
C TRP A 92 -1.74 1.67 -14.31
N GLN A 93 -0.42 1.81 -14.28
CA GLN A 93 0.43 1.71 -15.47
C GLN A 93 0.32 0.32 -16.11
N ALA A 94 0.34 -0.75 -15.32
CA ALA A 94 0.13 -2.10 -15.83
C ALA A 94 -1.26 -2.27 -16.48
N THR A 95 -2.31 -1.71 -15.86
CA THR A 95 -3.67 -1.72 -16.43
C THR A 95 -3.76 -0.91 -17.74
N ILE A 96 -3.21 0.31 -17.80
CA ILE A 96 -3.22 1.14 -19.02
C ILE A 96 -2.42 0.48 -20.14
N TYR A 97 -1.20 0.05 -19.86
CA TYR A 97 -0.33 -0.55 -20.85
C TYR A 97 -1.00 -1.76 -21.51
N TYR A 98 -1.66 -2.58 -20.70
CA TYR A 98 -2.46 -3.68 -21.22
C TYR A 98 -3.64 -3.19 -22.08
N LEU A 99 -4.39 -2.20 -21.61
CA LEU A 99 -5.55 -1.65 -22.34
C LEU A 99 -5.16 -0.98 -23.67
N ALA A 100 -3.90 -0.61 -23.84
CA ALA A 100 -3.37 -0.02 -25.08
C ALA A 100 -2.86 -1.06 -26.09
N ILE A 101 -2.54 -2.28 -25.64
CA ILE A 101 -2.06 -3.38 -26.51
C ILE A 101 -3.23 -4.22 -27.05
N HIS A 102 -4.37 -4.19 -26.37
CA HIS A 102 -5.58 -4.93 -26.74
C HIS A 102 -6.65 -4.05 -27.37
#